data_AF-A0AAV9Z4N2-F1
#
_entry.id   AF-A0AAV9Z4N2-F1
#
_cell.length_a   1.000
_cell.length_b   1.000
_cell.length_c   1.000
_cell.angle_alpha   90.00
_cell.angle_beta   90.00
_cell.angle_gamma   90.00
#
_symmetry.space_group_name_H-M   'P 1'
#
loop_
_entity.id
_entity.type
_entity.pdbx_description
1 polymer ?
#
loop_
_entity_poly.entity_id
_entity_poly.type
_entity_poly.pdbx_seq_one_letter_code
_entity_poly.pdbx_strand_id
1 'polypeptide(L)'
;SLEEKFGPLYAAEVEAAWTQHLGRLLNRDPHDVSPDELPTWSATMELIKSLEIPVFKSGLTGMQMVNTLVFCGVVQMPTVFEMARWISDNKDLGAVKGLKMMGFTMNSKNDIQAAYICFHNFLDDWITTDDKTVLGFHPPFTEHLLCKTPRWENYLYADGCPTLTDMVKILGDIAWLEGQNLDDSSAMPFPLKPSREELEAALRKGDKDSEGDSGTEDERESEEETIRPIPVRFNCGNGRNRAEL
;
A
#
# COMPACT_ATOMS: atom_id res chain seq x y z
N SER A 1 18.30 25.16 13.72
CA SER A 1 17.49 25.04 14.95
C SER A 1 16.24 24.21 14.68
N LEU A 2 15.46 23.83 15.70
CA LEU A 2 14.13 23.22 15.49
C LEU A 2 13.21 24.16 14.70
N GLU A 3 13.32 25.46 14.94
CA GLU A 3 12.57 26.51 14.26
C GLU A 3 12.89 26.57 12.77
N GLU A 4 14.15 26.47 12.35
CA GLU A 4 14.50 26.40 10.92
C GLU A 4 13.95 25.14 10.23
N LYS A 5 13.85 24.03 10.97
CA LYS A 5 13.39 22.74 10.43
C LYS A 5 11.87 22.64 10.33
N PHE A 6 11.16 23.12 11.35
CA PHE A 6 9.71 22.96 11.49
C PHE A 6 8.92 24.24 11.30
N GLY A 7 9.55 25.41 11.43
CA GLY A 7 8.93 26.72 11.20
C GLY A 7 8.20 26.83 9.87
N PRO A 8 8.75 26.32 8.74
CA PRO A 8 8.04 26.33 7.46
C PRO A 8 6.68 25.61 7.45
N LEU A 9 6.45 24.64 8.35
CA LEU A 9 5.15 23.95 8.44
C LEU A 9 4.03 24.84 9.01
N TYR A 10 4.40 25.90 9.72
CA TYR A 10 3.49 26.83 10.38
C TYR A 10 3.43 28.18 9.68
N ALA A 11 3.96 28.28 8.45
CA ALA A 11 3.86 29.48 7.65
C ALA A 11 2.39 29.75 7.25
N ALA A 12 1.98 31.02 7.22
CA ALA A 12 0.60 31.40 6.92
C ALA A 12 0.15 30.92 5.53
N GLU A 13 1.08 30.83 4.58
CA GLU A 13 0.83 30.31 3.24
C GLU A 13 0.49 28.81 3.25
N VAL A 14 1.09 28.04 4.16
CA VAL A 14 0.80 26.60 4.33
C VAL A 14 -0.58 26.43 4.93
N GLU A 15 -0.93 27.22 5.95
CA GLU A 15 -2.27 27.22 6.55
C GLU A 15 -3.34 27.60 5.52
N ALA A 16 -3.09 28.64 4.71
CA ALA A 16 -3.99 29.08 3.65
C ALA A 16 -4.20 27.99 2.59
N ALA A 17 -3.12 27.32 2.17
CA ALA A 17 -3.20 26.23 1.19
C ALA A 17 -4.01 25.03 1.72
N TRP A 18 -3.81 24.64 2.99
CA TRP A 18 -4.63 23.60 3.62
C TRP A 18 -6.10 24.00 3.78
N THR A 19 -6.34 25.24 4.21
CA THR A 19 -7.69 25.80 4.32
C THR A 19 -8.43 25.74 2.98
N GLN A 20 -7.74 26.12 1.90
CA GLN A 20 -8.30 26.04 0.55
C GLN A 20 -8.54 24.59 0.11
N HIS A 21 -7.57 23.70 0.34
CA HIS A 21 -7.64 22.30 -0.08
C HIS A 21 -8.75 21.52 0.64
N LEU A 22 -8.87 21.70 1.95
CA LEU A 22 -9.92 21.06 2.75
C LEU A 22 -11.29 21.71 2.49
N GLY A 23 -11.32 23.01 2.20
CA GLY A 23 -12.54 23.74 1.85
C GLY A 23 -13.66 23.52 2.86
N ARG A 24 -14.71 22.80 2.45
CA ARG A 24 -15.89 22.54 3.29
C ARG A 24 -15.64 21.52 4.40
N LEU A 25 -14.57 20.75 4.33
CA LEU A 25 -14.18 19.79 5.37
C LEU A 25 -13.52 20.47 6.56
N LEU A 26 -13.08 21.71 6.41
CA LEU A 26 -12.43 22.44 7.48
C LEU A 26 -13.39 22.58 8.68
N ASN A 27 -12.90 22.20 9.87
CA ASN A 27 -13.66 22.21 11.12
C ASN A 27 -14.88 21.27 11.14
N ARG A 28 -14.90 20.24 10.30
CA ARG A 28 -15.88 19.15 10.36
C ARG A 28 -15.21 17.85 10.78
N ASP A 29 -16.00 16.95 11.35
CA ASP A 29 -15.56 15.57 11.52
C ASP A 29 -15.48 14.91 10.12
N PRO A 30 -14.32 14.37 9.71
CA PRO A 30 -14.18 13.69 8.43
C PRO A 30 -15.07 12.44 8.32
N HIS A 31 -15.60 11.92 9.42
CA HIS A 31 -16.54 10.79 9.41
C HIS A 31 -17.99 11.21 9.13
N ASP A 32 -18.30 12.52 9.15
CA ASP A 32 -19.64 13.08 8.87
C ASP A 32 -19.84 13.46 7.39
N VAL A 33 -18.90 13.12 6.51
CA VAL A 33 -18.92 13.48 5.09
C VAL A 33 -18.83 12.24 4.22
N SER A 34 -19.42 12.31 3.02
CA SER A 34 -19.30 11.23 2.05
C SER A 34 -17.84 11.07 1.61
N PRO A 35 -17.34 9.84 1.40
CA PRO A 35 -16.00 9.61 0.85
C PRO A 35 -15.71 10.41 -0.44
N ASP A 36 -16.71 10.61 -1.29
CA ASP A 36 -16.58 11.35 -2.55
C ASP A 36 -16.34 12.86 -2.36
N GLU A 37 -16.64 13.39 -1.17
CA GLU A 37 -16.36 14.79 -0.80
C GLU A 37 -14.94 14.98 -0.28
N LEU A 38 -14.23 13.90 0.07
CA LEU A 38 -12.85 13.96 0.54
C LEU A 38 -11.91 14.31 -0.63
N PRO A 39 -10.79 15.02 -0.39
CA PRO A 39 -9.78 15.23 -1.41
C PRO A 39 -9.19 13.88 -1.84
N THR A 40 -8.90 13.74 -3.13
CA THR A 40 -8.24 12.54 -3.63
C THR A 40 -6.81 12.45 -3.12
N TRP A 41 -6.28 11.23 -3.08
CA TRP A 41 -4.90 10.99 -2.71
C TRP A 41 -3.93 11.76 -3.62
N SER A 42 -4.14 11.72 -4.94
CA SER A 42 -3.29 12.46 -5.89
C SER A 42 -3.36 13.97 -5.70
N ALA A 43 -4.56 14.54 -5.49
CA ALA A 43 -4.69 15.98 -5.26
C ALA A 43 -3.94 16.42 -3.99
N THR A 44 -4.01 15.61 -2.93
CA THR A 44 -3.29 15.89 -1.69
C THR A 44 -1.78 15.72 -1.87
N MET A 45 -1.32 14.73 -2.62
CA MET A 45 0.10 14.60 -2.98
C MET A 45 0.62 15.82 -3.75
N GLU A 46 -0.15 16.37 -4.68
CA GLU A 46 0.22 17.58 -5.41
C GLU A 46 0.27 18.81 -4.51
N LEU A 47 -0.67 18.96 -3.57
CA LEU A 47 -0.59 19.98 -2.52
C LEU A 47 0.73 19.85 -1.74
N ILE A 48 1.02 18.66 -1.20
CA ILE A 48 2.23 18.46 -0.38
C ILE A 48 3.50 18.84 -1.15
N LYS A 49 3.57 18.50 -2.44
CA LYS A 49 4.69 18.91 -3.32
C LYS A 49 4.71 20.43 -3.53
N SER A 50 3.56 21.05 -3.77
CA SER A 50 3.48 22.49 -4.06
C SER A 50 3.82 23.38 -2.86
N LEU A 51 3.70 22.88 -1.64
CA LEU A 51 4.13 23.61 -0.44
C LEU A 51 5.65 23.81 -0.37
N GLU A 52 6.43 23.06 -1.16
CA GLU A 52 7.90 23.13 -1.22
C GLU A 52 8.59 23.08 0.16
N ILE A 53 8.00 22.35 1.12
CA ILE A 53 8.56 22.22 2.46
C ILE A 53 9.70 21.20 2.43
N PRO A 54 10.92 21.55 2.88
CA PRO A 54 12.10 20.69 2.74
C PRO A 54 11.92 19.23 3.20
N VAL A 55 11.14 19.00 4.26
CA VAL A 55 10.89 17.64 4.80
C VAL A 55 10.03 16.77 3.86
N PHE A 56 9.29 17.38 2.94
CA PHE A 56 8.45 16.69 1.95
C PHE A 56 9.03 16.70 0.54
N LYS A 57 10.13 17.44 0.28
CA LYS A 57 10.70 17.59 -1.07
C LYS A 57 11.26 16.30 -1.67
N SER A 58 11.56 15.28 -0.86
CA SER A 58 12.11 14.03 -1.39
C SER A 58 11.67 12.80 -0.60
N GLY A 59 11.51 11.71 -1.34
CA GLY A 59 11.34 10.37 -0.79
C GLY A 59 9.95 10.06 -0.22
N LEU A 60 9.95 9.20 0.79
CA LEU A 60 8.76 8.56 1.35
C LEU A 60 7.91 9.49 2.22
N THR A 61 8.48 10.54 2.79
CA THR A 61 7.83 11.30 3.86
C THR A 61 6.51 11.95 3.42
N GLY A 62 6.49 12.54 2.22
CA GLY A 62 5.27 13.13 1.67
C GLY A 62 4.17 12.08 1.45
N MET A 63 4.52 10.95 0.84
CA MET A 63 3.59 9.83 0.64
C MET A 63 3.09 9.25 1.98
N GLN A 64 3.96 9.08 2.97
CA GLN A 64 3.59 8.61 4.31
C GLN A 64 2.64 9.57 5.02
N MET A 65 2.84 10.88 4.86
CA MET A 65 1.91 11.88 5.37
C MET A 65 0.53 11.72 4.73
N VAL A 66 0.46 11.64 3.40
CA VAL A 66 -0.84 11.48 2.71
C VAL A 66 -1.50 10.17 3.08
N ASN A 67 -0.77 9.06 3.16
CA ASN A 67 -1.32 7.79 3.64
C ASN A 67 -1.83 7.88 5.09
N THR A 68 -1.14 8.64 5.95
CA THR A 68 -1.64 8.89 7.32
C THR A 68 -2.98 9.63 7.29
N LEU A 69 -3.12 10.62 6.41
CA LEU A 69 -4.38 11.34 6.24
C LEU A 69 -5.51 10.44 5.70
N VAL A 70 -5.18 9.48 4.83
CA VAL A 70 -6.12 8.43 4.40
C VAL A 70 -6.62 7.63 5.59
N PHE A 71 -5.72 7.15 6.45
CA PHE A 71 -6.12 6.38 7.64
C PHE A 71 -6.84 7.20 8.71
N CYS A 72 -6.68 8.53 8.68
CA CYS A 72 -7.47 9.45 9.49
C CYS A 72 -8.84 9.80 8.86
N GLY A 73 -9.18 9.25 7.69
CA GLY A 73 -10.43 9.56 6.97
C GLY A 73 -10.48 10.95 6.34
N VAL A 74 -9.37 11.68 6.28
CA VAL A 74 -9.30 13.07 5.76
C VAL A 74 -9.10 13.09 4.24
N VAL A 75 -8.56 12.01 3.68
CA VAL A 75 -8.21 11.88 2.25
C VAL A 75 -8.72 10.53 1.75
N GLN A 76 -9.13 10.47 0.49
CA GLN A 76 -9.57 9.21 -0.12
C GLN A 76 -8.41 8.21 -0.22
N MET A 77 -8.72 6.92 -0.05
CA MET A 77 -7.77 5.84 -0.33
C MET A 77 -7.27 5.96 -1.78
N PRO A 78 -5.96 5.88 -2.06
CA PRO A 78 -5.48 5.87 -3.44
C PRO A 78 -5.99 4.63 -4.16
N THR A 79 -6.31 4.81 -5.43
CA THR A 79 -6.51 3.69 -6.33
C THR A 79 -5.20 2.94 -6.55
N VAL A 80 -5.31 1.69 -7.02
CA VAL A 80 -4.14 0.89 -7.41
C VAL A 80 -3.29 1.61 -8.47
N PHE A 81 -3.92 2.34 -9.40
CA PHE A 81 -3.25 3.08 -10.46
C PHE A 81 -2.48 4.30 -9.96
N GLU A 82 -3.04 5.05 -9.00
CA GLU A 82 -2.35 6.18 -8.39
C GLU A 82 -1.10 5.73 -7.64
N MET A 83 -1.21 4.64 -6.88
CA MET A 83 -0.07 4.06 -6.17
C MET A 83 0.97 3.51 -7.14
N ALA A 84 0.55 2.78 -8.19
CA ALA A 84 1.42 2.28 -9.24
C ALA A 84 2.23 3.41 -9.90
N ARG A 85 1.54 4.51 -10.26
CA ARG A 85 2.16 5.69 -10.87
C ARG A 85 3.21 6.28 -9.94
N TRP A 86 2.86 6.49 -8.67
CA TRP A 86 3.79 7.02 -7.68
C TRP A 86 5.04 6.14 -7.52
N ILE A 87 4.87 4.81 -7.46
CA ILE A 87 6.00 3.86 -7.38
C ILE A 87 6.90 3.99 -8.62
N SER A 88 6.30 4.10 -9.82
CA SER A 88 7.05 4.25 -11.07
C SER A 88 7.83 5.58 -11.17
N ASP A 89 7.32 6.64 -10.55
CA ASP A 89 7.99 7.93 -10.44
C ASP A 89 9.13 7.90 -9.40
N ASN A 90 9.04 7.00 -8.41
CA ASN A 90 9.99 6.84 -7.31
C ASN A 90 10.76 5.52 -7.39
N LYS A 91 11.28 5.20 -8.58
CA LYS A 91 11.88 3.89 -8.92
C LYS A 91 13.07 3.44 -8.05
N ASP A 92 13.70 4.37 -7.34
CA ASP A 92 14.88 4.10 -6.50
C ASP A 92 14.50 3.65 -5.07
N LEU A 93 13.19 3.57 -4.76
CA LEU A 93 12.67 3.13 -3.47
C LEU A 93 12.44 1.61 -3.39
N GLY A 94 12.10 1.14 -2.19
CA GLY A 94 12.06 -0.27 -1.84
C GLY A 94 11.05 -1.11 -2.64
N ALA A 95 9.90 -0.54 -3.01
CA ALA A 95 8.84 -1.29 -3.69
C ALA A 95 9.30 -1.83 -5.05
N VAL A 96 10.04 -1.03 -5.84
CA VAL A 96 10.61 -1.48 -7.12
C VAL A 96 11.67 -2.56 -6.92
N LYS A 97 12.48 -2.46 -5.86
CA LYS A 97 13.42 -3.55 -5.51
C LYS A 97 12.66 -4.83 -5.14
N GLY A 98 11.58 -4.73 -4.37
CA GLY A 98 10.70 -5.84 -4.04
C GLY A 98 10.14 -6.52 -5.28
N LEU A 99 9.60 -5.75 -6.24
CA LEU A 99 9.09 -6.30 -7.50
C LEU A 99 10.18 -7.04 -8.30
N LYS A 100 11.40 -6.50 -8.38
CA LYS A 100 12.52 -7.21 -9.02
C LYS A 100 12.85 -8.53 -8.33
N MET A 101 12.80 -8.57 -6.99
CA MET A 101 13.03 -9.78 -6.21
C MET A 101 11.93 -10.82 -6.39
N MET A 102 10.70 -10.38 -6.68
CA MET A 102 9.60 -11.27 -7.07
C MET A 102 9.75 -11.80 -8.52
N GLY A 103 10.80 -11.41 -9.24
CA GLY A 103 11.11 -11.90 -10.58
C GLY A 103 10.60 -11.03 -11.74
N PHE A 104 9.98 -9.89 -11.46
CA PHE A 104 9.51 -8.98 -12.51
C PHE A 104 10.69 -8.33 -13.24
N THR A 105 10.70 -8.42 -14.57
CA THR A 105 11.62 -7.67 -15.43
C THR A 105 10.96 -6.36 -15.85
N MET A 106 11.51 -5.23 -15.41
CA MET A 106 10.93 -3.91 -15.63
C MET A 106 11.99 -2.96 -16.20
N ASN A 107 11.78 -2.49 -17.42
CA ASN A 107 12.69 -1.60 -18.15
C ASN A 107 12.12 -0.18 -18.35
N SER A 108 10.81 -0.01 -18.14
CA SER A 108 10.10 1.26 -18.30
C SER A 108 9.25 1.61 -17.07
N LYS A 109 8.76 2.86 -17.00
CA LYS A 109 7.77 3.25 -15.97
C LYS A 109 6.47 2.46 -16.10
N ASN A 110 6.03 2.19 -17.34
CA ASN A 110 4.82 1.42 -17.59
C ASN A 110 4.99 -0.03 -17.11
N ASP A 111 6.18 -0.62 -17.28
CA ASP A 111 6.46 -1.97 -16.78
C ASP A 111 6.38 -2.02 -15.25
N ILE A 112 6.86 -0.97 -14.56
CA ILE A 112 6.76 -0.88 -13.09
C ILE A 112 5.30 -0.77 -12.65
N GLN A 113 4.50 0.05 -13.34
CA GLN A 113 3.08 0.20 -13.03
C GLN A 113 2.34 -1.13 -13.23
N ALA A 114 2.54 -1.77 -14.37
CA ALA A 114 1.94 -3.07 -14.69
C ALA A 114 2.35 -4.14 -13.68
N ALA A 115 3.65 -4.24 -13.34
CA ALA A 115 4.14 -5.20 -12.36
C ALA A 115 3.50 -5.01 -10.98
N TYR A 116 3.37 -3.76 -10.51
CA TYR A 116 2.70 -3.47 -9.25
C TYR A 116 1.20 -3.82 -9.29
N ILE A 117 0.48 -3.44 -10.35
CA ILE A 117 -0.95 -3.75 -10.49
C ILE A 117 -1.16 -5.27 -10.54
N CYS A 118 -0.37 -6.00 -11.32
CA CYS A 118 -0.42 -7.46 -11.37
C CYS A 118 -0.18 -8.07 -10.00
N PHE A 119 0.82 -7.58 -9.26
CA PHE A 119 1.12 -8.09 -7.92
C PHE A 119 0.00 -7.75 -6.92
N HIS A 120 -0.58 -6.55 -6.97
CA HIS A 120 -1.71 -6.17 -6.13
C HIS A 120 -2.93 -7.04 -6.40
N ASN A 121 -3.34 -7.18 -7.65
CA ASN A 121 -4.49 -7.99 -8.05
C ASN A 121 -4.26 -9.46 -7.70
N PHE A 122 -3.03 -9.95 -7.85
CA PHE A 122 -2.68 -11.29 -7.41
C PHE A 122 -2.84 -11.47 -5.90
N LEU A 123 -2.51 -10.48 -5.06
CA LEU A 123 -2.81 -10.59 -3.64
C LEU A 123 -4.31 -10.48 -3.36
N ASP A 124 -5.01 -9.61 -4.10
CA ASP A 124 -6.45 -9.43 -3.93
C ASP A 124 -7.25 -10.69 -4.30
N ASP A 125 -6.92 -11.35 -5.41
CA ASP A 125 -7.63 -12.56 -5.83
C ASP A 125 -7.40 -13.76 -4.88
N TRP A 126 -6.33 -13.75 -4.07
CA TRP A 126 -5.88 -14.93 -3.32
C TRP A 126 -5.93 -14.80 -1.79
N ILE A 127 -5.87 -13.57 -1.25
CA ILE A 127 -6.08 -13.36 0.20
C ILE A 127 -7.58 -13.47 0.48
N THR A 128 -7.96 -14.18 1.55
CA THR A 128 -9.36 -14.32 1.94
C THR A 128 -9.95 -12.96 2.37
N THR A 129 -11.27 -12.77 2.28
CA THR A 129 -11.92 -11.52 2.73
C THR A 129 -11.66 -11.23 4.21
N ASP A 130 -11.62 -12.26 5.05
CA ASP A 130 -11.34 -12.13 6.48
C ASP A 130 -9.90 -11.67 6.71
N ASP A 131 -8.93 -12.29 6.03
CA ASP A 131 -7.53 -11.88 6.11
C ASP A 131 -7.32 -10.47 5.54
N LYS A 132 -7.99 -10.10 4.44
CA LYS A 132 -7.96 -8.74 3.90
C LYS A 132 -8.42 -7.72 4.93
N THR A 133 -9.49 -8.04 5.66
CA THR A 133 -10.02 -7.20 6.74
C THR A 133 -8.99 -7.03 7.86
N VAL A 134 -8.41 -8.15 8.33
CA VAL A 134 -7.41 -8.15 9.40
C VAL A 134 -6.12 -7.41 9.01
N LEU A 135 -5.67 -7.60 7.78
CA LEU A 135 -4.45 -6.99 7.25
C LEU A 135 -4.63 -5.52 6.89
N GLY A 136 -5.88 -5.05 6.74
CA GLY A 136 -6.16 -3.77 6.10
C GLY A 136 -5.65 -3.77 4.67
N PHE A 137 -6.10 -4.72 3.85
CA PHE A 137 -5.62 -4.85 2.47
C PHE A 137 -6.11 -3.68 1.61
N HIS A 138 -5.16 -2.92 1.08
CA HIS A 138 -5.38 -1.77 0.19
C HIS A 138 -4.08 -1.44 -0.57
N PRO A 139 -4.08 -0.56 -1.60
CA PRO A 139 -2.86 -0.29 -2.36
C PRO A 139 -1.64 0.15 -1.51
N PRO A 140 -1.77 1.03 -0.50
CA PRO A 140 -0.64 1.32 0.40
C PRO A 140 -0.09 0.11 1.17
N PHE A 141 -0.92 -0.90 1.47
CA PHE A 141 -0.47 -2.13 2.14
C PHE A 141 0.43 -2.94 1.20
N THR A 142 0.03 -3.09 -0.07
CA THR A 142 0.85 -3.79 -1.08
C THR A 142 2.18 -3.09 -1.33
N GLU A 143 2.19 -1.75 -1.36
CA GLU A 143 3.44 -0.99 -1.46
C GLU A 143 4.35 -1.27 -0.26
N HIS A 144 3.79 -1.20 0.96
CA HIS A 144 4.53 -1.48 2.19
C HIS A 144 5.09 -2.90 2.20
N LEU A 145 4.29 -3.90 1.78
CA LEU A 145 4.71 -5.30 1.68
C LEU A 145 5.94 -5.44 0.78
N LEU A 146 5.86 -4.90 -0.45
CA LEU A 146 6.99 -4.91 -1.41
C LEU A 146 8.22 -4.19 -0.86
N CYS A 147 8.04 -3.07 -0.15
CA CYS A 147 9.12 -2.33 0.49
C CYS A 147 9.83 -3.12 1.61
N LYS A 148 9.16 -4.11 2.21
CA LYS A 148 9.73 -4.97 3.25
C LYS A 148 10.35 -6.25 2.71
N THR A 149 9.96 -6.73 1.53
CA THR A 149 10.55 -7.92 0.90
C THR A 149 12.09 -7.89 0.87
N PRO A 150 12.76 -6.81 0.45
CA PRO A 150 14.22 -6.74 0.49
C PRO A 150 14.82 -6.73 1.90
N ARG A 151 14.06 -6.29 2.91
CA ARG A 151 14.53 -6.28 4.30
C ARG A 151 14.45 -7.66 4.90
N TRP A 152 13.35 -8.38 4.65
CA TRP A 152 13.19 -9.76 5.12
C TRP A 152 14.23 -10.69 4.53
N GLU A 153 14.56 -10.57 3.25
CA GLU A 153 15.64 -11.35 2.66
C GLU A 153 16.98 -11.11 3.37
N ASN A 154 17.30 -9.85 3.69
CA ASN A 154 18.52 -9.53 4.43
C ASN A 154 18.53 -10.12 5.85
N TYR A 155 17.39 -10.11 6.55
CA TYR A 155 17.29 -10.69 7.90
C TYR A 155 17.43 -12.22 7.86
N LEU A 156 16.71 -12.87 6.94
CA LEU A 156 16.79 -14.30 6.74
C LEU A 156 18.23 -14.74 6.42
N TYR A 157 18.90 -14.03 5.52
CA TYR A 157 20.29 -14.33 5.19
C TYR A 157 21.23 -14.15 6.39
N ALA A 158 21.03 -13.12 7.21
CA ALA A 158 21.86 -12.86 8.40
C ALA A 158 21.71 -13.95 9.47
N ASP A 159 20.54 -14.56 9.58
CA ASP A 159 20.26 -15.65 10.51
C ASP A 159 20.62 -17.04 9.94
N GLY A 160 21.28 -17.08 8.77
CA GLY A 160 21.67 -18.33 8.10
C GLY A 160 20.48 -19.06 7.45
N CYS A 161 19.32 -18.42 7.35
CA CYS A 161 18.21 -18.95 6.58
C CYS A 161 18.48 -18.85 5.08
N PRO A 162 17.95 -19.79 4.28
CA PRO A 162 18.01 -19.73 2.82
C PRO A 162 17.41 -18.39 2.32
N THR A 163 17.93 -17.86 1.22
CA THR A 163 17.32 -16.67 0.58
C THR A 163 15.86 -16.92 0.25
N LEU A 164 15.03 -15.89 0.02
CA LEU A 164 13.64 -16.10 -0.43
C LEU A 164 13.59 -17.00 -1.68
N THR A 165 14.56 -16.83 -2.58
CA THR A 165 14.72 -17.69 -3.77
C THR A 165 15.03 -19.15 -3.40
N ASP A 166 15.83 -19.39 -2.38
CA ASP A 166 16.14 -20.73 -1.92
C ASP A 166 15.00 -21.34 -1.11
N MET A 167 14.25 -20.55 -0.34
CA MET A 167 13.00 -20.98 0.30
C MET A 167 12.00 -21.44 -0.76
N VAL A 168 11.82 -20.70 -1.86
CA VAL A 168 10.97 -21.14 -2.99
C VAL A 168 11.45 -22.48 -3.59
N LYS A 169 12.77 -22.74 -3.64
CA LYS A 169 13.30 -24.03 -4.10
C LYS A 169 13.07 -25.16 -3.09
N ILE A 170 13.18 -24.85 -1.79
CA ILE A 170 13.02 -25.82 -0.69
C ILE A 170 11.55 -26.21 -0.49
N LEU A 171 10.65 -25.24 -0.61
CA LEU A 171 9.21 -25.48 -0.56
C LEU A 171 8.78 -26.44 -1.70
N GLY A 172 9.48 -26.42 -2.84
CA GLY A 172 9.13 -27.27 -3.98
C GLY A 172 7.79 -26.84 -4.58
N ASP A 173 7.10 -27.75 -5.28
CA ASP A 173 5.70 -27.55 -5.67
C ASP A 173 4.82 -27.85 -4.45
N ILE A 174 4.82 -26.97 -3.45
CA ILE A 174 3.73 -26.97 -2.48
C ILE A 174 2.49 -26.63 -3.30
N ALA A 175 1.64 -27.64 -3.51
CA ALA A 175 0.30 -27.41 -4.01
C ALA A 175 -0.36 -26.48 -3.01
N TRP A 176 -0.53 -25.22 -3.38
CA TRP A 176 -1.38 -24.32 -2.62
C TRP A 176 -2.77 -24.97 -2.57
N LEU A 177 -3.34 -25.05 -1.37
CA LEU A 177 -4.68 -25.56 -1.13
C LEU A 177 -5.52 -24.38 -0.64
N GLU A 178 -6.58 -24.08 -1.39
CA GLU A 178 -7.51 -22.99 -1.06
C GLU A 178 -8.06 -23.14 0.35
N GLY A 179 -8.01 -22.06 1.13
CA GLY A 179 -8.56 -22.00 2.50
C GLY A 179 -7.74 -22.72 3.57
N GLN A 180 -6.64 -23.39 3.23
CA GLN A 180 -5.81 -24.11 4.22
C GLN A 180 -5.21 -23.18 5.28
N ASN A 181 -4.93 -21.92 4.92
CA ASN A 181 -4.44 -20.89 5.82
C ASN A 181 -5.43 -20.47 6.92
N LEU A 182 -6.72 -20.81 6.79
CA LEU A 182 -7.72 -20.51 7.81
C LEU A 182 -7.54 -21.36 9.07
N ASP A 183 -7.08 -22.60 8.90
CA ASP A 183 -6.96 -23.60 9.98
C ASP A 183 -5.50 -23.97 10.30
N ASP A 184 -4.56 -23.62 9.43
CA ASP A 184 -3.12 -23.89 9.59
C ASP A 184 -2.30 -22.60 9.47
N SER A 185 -1.82 -22.09 10.61
CA SER A 185 -0.97 -20.89 10.67
C SER A 185 0.40 -21.04 10.00
N SER A 186 0.78 -22.27 9.59
CA SER A 186 2.00 -22.55 8.85
C SER A 186 1.79 -22.62 7.32
N ALA A 187 0.54 -22.61 6.86
CA ALA A 187 0.21 -22.59 5.44
C ALA A 187 0.40 -21.19 4.83
N MET A 188 0.79 -21.15 3.56
CA MET A 188 1.02 -19.89 2.85
C MET A 188 -0.31 -19.27 2.39
N PRO A 189 -0.54 -17.96 2.61
CA PRO A 189 -1.83 -17.32 2.29
C PRO A 189 -2.07 -17.11 0.80
N PHE A 190 -1.07 -17.33 -0.07
CA PHE A 190 -1.18 -17.19 -1.52
C PHE A 190 -0.09 -18.02 -2.24
N PRO A 191 -0.29 -18.39 -3.52
CA PRO A 191 0.70 -19.16 -4.27
C PRO A 191 1.96 -18.34 -4.54
N LEU A 192 3.13 -18.97 -4.46
CA LEU A 192 4.41 -18.30 -4.75
C LEU A 192 4.74 -18.25 -6.24
N LYS A 193 3.99 -18.97 -7.08
CA LYS A 193 4.15 -19.02 -8.54
C LYS A 193 2.77 -19.08 -9.20
N PRO A 194 2.17 -17.94 -9.60
CA PRO A 194 0.99 -17.98 -10.44
C PRO A 194 1.33 -18.67 -11.77
N SER A 195 0.42 -19.50 -12.25
CA SER A 195 0.50 -20.09 -13.59
C SER A 195 0.44 -19.00 -14.65
N ARG A 196 0.97 -19.30 -15.84
CA ARG A 196 0.94 -18.39 -16.98
C ARG A 196 -0.50 -18.04 -17.39
N GLU A 197 -1.42 -18.99 -17.25
CA GLU A 197 -2.84 -18.81 -17.58
C GLU A 197 -3.52 -17.86 -16.58
N GLU A 198 -3.17 -17.92 -15.30
CA GLU A 198 -3.67 -16.98 -14.27
C GLU A 198 -3.15 -15.55 -14.50
N LEU A 199 -1.88 -15.41 -14.87
CA LEU A 199 -1.31 -14.09 -15.23
C LEU A 199 -1.99 -13.48 -16.46
N GLU A 200 -2.25 -14.28 -17.50
CA GLU A 200 -2.93 -13.82 -18.70
C GLU A 200 -4.42 -13.49 -18.46
N ALA A 201 -5.08 -14.19 -17.54
CA ALA A 201 -6.46 -13.89 -17.14
C ALA A 201 -6.57 -12.58 -16.33
N ALA A 202 -5.65 -12.34 -15.39
CA ALA A 202 -5.61 -11.12 -14.59
C ALA A 202 -5.41 -9.85 -15.44
N LEU A 203 -4.53 -9.93 -16.45
CA LEU A 203 -4.30 -8.83 -17.40
C LEU A 203 -5.56 -8.50 -18.22
N ARG A 204 -6.36 -9.50 -18.59
CA ARG A 204 -7.61 -9.30 -19.35
C ARG A 204 -8.76 -8.74 -18.50
N LYS A 205 -8.77 -9.01 -17.19
CA LYS A 205 -9.77 -8.51 -16.26
C LYS A 205 -9.60 -6.99 -16.07
N GLY A 206 -8.35 -6.53 -15.96
CA GLY A 206 -8.02 -5.09 -15.89
C GLY A 206 -8.42 -4.27 -17.14
N ASP A 207 -8.45 -4.88 -18.33
CA ASP A 207 -8.92 -4.22 -19.55
C ASP A 207 -10.45 -4.07 -19.56
N LYS A 208 -11.21 -5.03 -19.03
CA LYS A 208 -12.68 -4.99 -19.03
C LYS A 208 -13.25 -3.99 -18.05
N ASP A 209 -12.61 -3.82 -16.89
CA ASP A 209 -13.03 -2.83 -15.88
C ASP A 209 -12.72 -1.39 -16.34
N SER A 210 -11.95 -1.22 -17.43
CA SER A 210 -11.66 0.07 -18.04
C SER A 210 -12.61 0.47 -19.19
N GLU A 211 -13.44 -0.45 -19.69
CA GLU A 211 -14.31 -0.22 -20.86
C GLU A 211 -15.82 -0.31 -20.61
N GLY A 212 -16.30 -0.51 -19.38
CA GLY A 212 -17.72 -0.34 -19.10
C GLY A 212 -18.19 -0.72 -17.72
N ASP A 213 -18.49 0.29 -16.90
CA ASP A 213 -19.59 0.21 -15.95
C ASP A 213 -20.77 1.05 -16.48
N SER A 214 -21.55 0.39 -17.33
CA SER A 214 -22.95 0.72 -17.55
C SER A 214 -23.76 -0.49 -17.08
N GLY A 215 -23.90 -0.62 -15.77
CA GLY A 215 -25.09 -1.13 -15.10
C GLY A 215 -25.47 -2.59 -15.32
N THR A 216 -25.44 -3.35 -14.24
CA THR A 216 -26.64 -4.06 -13.79
C THR A 216 -26.58 -4.18 -12.27
N GLU A 217 -27.60 -3.60 -11.63
CA GLU A 217 -27.96 -3.79 -10.23
C GLU A 217 -28.13 -5.29 -9.95
N ASP A 218 -27.51 -5.78 -8.88
CA ASP A 218 -27.94 -7.02 -8.25
C ASP A 218 -28.07 -6.74 -6.75
N GLU A 219 -29.33 -6.74 -6.32
CA GLU A 219 -29.77 -6.49 -4.95
C GLU A 219 -29.22 -7.57 -4.03
N ARG A 220 -28.33 -7.21 -3.10
CA ARG A 220 -28.16 -7.96 -1.85
C ARG A 220 -28.30 -7.02 -0.68
N GLU A 221 -29.31 -7.34 0.11
CA GLU A 221 -29.72 -6.65 1.32
C GLU A 221 -28.56 -6.42 2.28
N SER A 222 -28.53 -5.18 2.77
CA SER A 222 -27.65 -4.62 3.76
C SER A 222 -27.90 -5.19 5.15
N GLU A 223 -26.85 -5.67 5.81
CA GLU A 223 -26.71 -5.50 7.26
C GLU A 223 -25.58 -4.49 7.50
N GLU A 224 -25.95 -3.26 7.87
CA GLU A 224 -25.03 -2.21 8.33
C GLU A 224 -24.41 -2.65 9.67
N GLU A 225 -23.25 -3.29 9.62
CA GLU A 225 -22.42 -3.41 10.83
C GLU A 225 -21.53 -2.17 10.94
N THR A 226 -21.81 -1.35 11.95
CA THR A 226 -21.12 -0.10 12.23
C THR A 226 -19.65 -0.37 12.55
N ILE A 227 -18.77 -0.20 11.56
CA ILE A 227 -17.31 -0.36 11.70
C ILE A 227 -16.80 0.67 12.71
N ARG A 228 -16.43 0.22 13.92
CA ARG A 228 -15.69 1.05 14.88
C ARG A 228 -14.19 0.92 14.61
N PRO A 229 -13.42 2.02 14.61
CA PRO A 229 -11.96 1.95 14.45
C PRO A 229 -11.33 1.12 15.58
N ILE A 230 -10.54 0.12 15.21
CA ILE A 230 -9.69 -0.61 16.15
C ILE A 230 -8.50 0.28 16.53
N PRO A 231 -8.22 0.55 17.81
CA PRO A 231 -7.09 1.37 18.22
C PRO A 231 -5.77 0.62 17.96
N VAL A 232 -5.04 1.04 16.92
CA VAL A 232 -3.71 0.51 16.61
C VAL A 232 -2.69 1.06 17.61
N ARG A 233 -2.27 0.25 18.58
CA ARG A 233 -1.10 0.55 19.43
C ARG A 233 0.18 0.13 18.73
N PHE A 234 0.91 1.08 18.16
CA PHE A 234 2.30 0.86 17.73
C PHE A 234 3.21 0.78 18.96
N ASN A 235 3.66 -0.43 19.31
CA ASN A 235 4.70 -0.62 20.31
C ASN A 235 6.08 -0.60 19.61
N CYS A 236 6.67 0.60 19.52
CA CYS A 236 8.06 0.76 19.08
C CYS A 236 9.02 0.31 20.20
N GLY A 237 9.22 -0.99 20.32
CA GLY A 237 10.24 -1.57 21.20
C GLY A 237 11.65 -1.28 20.69
N ASN A 238 12.29 -0.27 21.27
CA ASN A 238 13.74 -0.04 21.19
C ASN A 238 14.49 -1.25 21.76
N GLY A 239 15.24 -1.96 20.91
CA GLY A 239 16.11 -3.06 21.30
C GLY A 239 17.54 -2.88 20.81
N ARG A 240 18.22 -1.78 21.20
CA ARG A 240 19.69 -1.75 21.22
C ARG A 240 20.13 -1.94 22.64
N ASN A 241 20.55 -3.16 22.99
CA ASN A 241 21.44 -3.42 24.10
C ASN A 241 22.43 -4.50 23.67
N ARG A 242 23.63 -4.08 23.31
CA ARG A 242 24.82 -4.92 23.42
C ARG A 242 26.01 -4.03 23.79
N ALA A 243 26.06 -3.71 25.06
CA ALA A 243 27.31 -3.44 25.77
C ALA A 243 27.54 -4.67 26.64
N GLU A 244 28.66 -5.37 26.41
CA GLU A 244 29.58 -5.90 27.43
C GLU A 244 30.58 -6.88 26.78
N LEU A 245 31.86 -6.56 27.02
CA LEU A 245 33.13 -7.24 26.70
C LEU A 245 33.68 -7.12 25.27
#